data_AF-A0A1C6AGZ6-F1
#
_entry.id   AF-A0A1C6AGZ6-F1
#
_cell.length_a   1.000
_cell.length_b   1.000
_cell.length_c   1.000
_cell.angle_alpha   90.00
_cell.angle_beta   90.00
_cell.angle_gamma   90.00
#
_symmetry.space_group_name_H-M   'P 1'
#
loop_
_entity.id
_entity.type
_entity.pdbx_description
1 polymer ?
#
loop_
_entity_poly.entity_id
_entity_poly.type
_entity_poly.pdbx_seq_one_letter_code
_entity_poly.pdbx_strand_id
1 'polypeptide(L)' 'MKKYEDMLDMKRPVSKKHPPMPIKDRAAQFAPFAALSGHREALAEEIKKYDEDLGYQ' A
#
# COMPACT_ATOMS: atom_id res chain seq x y z
N MET A 1 17.60 17.97 -16.18
CA MET A 1 16.62 19.01 -15.79
C MET A 1 15.87 18.53 -14.57
N LYS A 2 15.94 19.30 -13.48
CA LYS A 2 15.47 18.99 -12.11
C LYS A 2 14.18 19.74 -11.79
N LYS A 3 13.24 19.72 -12.73
CA LYS A 3 11.96 20.39 -12.55
C LYS A 3 11.25 19.60 -11.43
N TYR A 4 10.88 20.25 -10.33
CA TYR A 4 10.19 19.65 -9.17
C TYR A 4 11.04 18.91 -8.12
N GLU A 5 12.39 18.98 -8.16
CA GLU A 5 13.21 18.40 -7.08
C GLU A 5 12.91 19.04 -5.70
N ASP A 6 12.54 20.31 -5.70
CA ASP A 6 12.14 21.08 -4.53
C ASP A 6 10.84 20.57 -3.89
N MET A 7 10.05 19.78 -4.61
CA MET A 7 8.78 19.21 -4.12
C MET A 7 8.95 17.86 -3.41
N LEU A 8 10.11 17.20 -3.55
CA LEU A 8 10.34 15.85 -3.01
C LEU A 8 10.25 15.81 -1.48
N ASP A 9 10.80 16.82 -0.81
CA ASP A 9 10.86 16.88 0.66
C ASP A 9 9.69 17.67 1.28
N MET A 10 8.72 18.10 0.46
CA MET A 10 7.57 18.85 0.97
C MET A 10 6.63 17.95 1.78
N LYS A 11 6.15 18.48 2.92
CA LYS A 11 5.11 17.81 3.68
C LYS A 11 3.83 17.67 2.85
N ARG A 12 3.28 16.45 2.81
CA ARG A 12 2.00 16.19 2.13
C ARG A 12 0.88 17.01 2.77
N PRO A 13 0.13 17.81 2.00
CA PRO A 13 -0.99 18.58 2.53
C PRO A 13 -2.14 17.64 2.93
N VAL A 14 -2.71 17.85 4.11
CA VAL A 14 -3.90 17.14 4.58
C VAL A 14 -5.09 18.09 4.54
N SER A 15 -6.14 17.71 3.81
CA SER A 15 -7.34 18.52 3.69
C SER A 15 -8.11 18.57 5.01
N LYS A 16 -8.48 19.78 5.44
CA LYS A 16 -9.35 19.99 6.61
C LYS A 16 -10.82 19.71 6.29
N LYS A 17 -11.24 19.90 5.03
CA LYS A 17 -12.61 19.70 4.56
C LYS A 17 -12.90 18.24 4.22
N HIS A 18 -11.92 17.56 3.64
CA HIS A 18 -12.01 16.16 3.23
C HIS A 18 -10.92 15.37 3.95
N PRO A 19 -11.11 15.07 5.26
CA PRO A 19 -10.12 14.34 6.02
C PRO A 19 -9.90 12.95 5.42
N PRO A 20 -8.69 12.37 5.56
CA PRO A 20 -8.43 11.01 5.10
C PRO A 20 -9.35 10.00 5.77
N MET A 21 -9.75 8.98 5.01
CA MET A 21 -10.52 7.86 5.55
C MET A 21 -9.69 7.09 6.60
N PRO A 22 -10.25 6.76 7.78
CA PRO A 22 -9.61 5.91 8.77
C PRO A 22 -9.13 4.57 8.19
N ILE A 23 -8.06 4.00 8.74
CA ILE A 23 -7.47 2.73 8.23
C ILE A 23 -8.49 1.59 8.30
N LYS A 24 -9.29 1.51 9.38
CA LYS A 24 -10.31 0.48 9.55
C LYS A 24 -11.38 0.53 8.45
N ASP A 25 -11.85 1.73 8.11
CA ASP A 25 -12.85 1.91 7.06
C ASP A 25 -12.27 1.60 5.68
N ARG A 26 -10.98 1.93 5.47
CA ARG A 26 -10.24 1.47 4.27
C ARG A 26 -10.18 -0.05 4.19
N ALA A 27 -9.88 -0.74 5.30
CA ALA A 27 -9.83 -2.20 5.33
C ALA A 27 -11.20 -2.84 5.05
N ALA A 28 -12.29 -2.23 5.51
CA ALA A 28 -13.65 -2.71 5.27
C ALA A 28 -14.02 -2.74 3.77
N GLN A 29 -13.42 -1.90 2.93
CA GLN A 29 -13.61 -1.95 1.46
C GLN A 29 -13.15 -3.30 0.87
N PHE A 30 -12.16 -3.93 1.50
CA PHE A 30 -11.63 -5.23 1.10
C PHE A 30 -12.30 -6.41 1.84
N ALA A 31 -13.27 -6.14 2.71
CA ALA A 31 -14.01 -7.19 3.43
C ALA A 31 -14.70 -8.22 2.51
N PRO A 32 -15.24 -7.87 1.32
CA PRO A 32 -15.82 -8.86 0.41
C PRO A 32 -14.86 -9.97 -0.01
N PHE A 33 -13.55 -9.69 -0.03
CA PHE A 33 -12.52 -10.68 -0.38
C PHE A 33 -12.09 -11.54 0.81
N ALA A 34 -12.54 -11.24 2.03
CA ALA A 34 -12.21 -12.03 3.22
C ALA A 34 -12.79 -13.45 3.17
N ALA A 35 -13.86 -13.65 2.40
CA ALA A 35 -14.49 -14.95 2.18
C ALA A 35 -13.76 -15.82 1.14
N LEU A 36 -12.91 -15.23 0.28
CA LEU A 36 -12.08 -16.00 -0.64
C LEU A 36 -10.89 -16.60 0.12
N SER A 37 -10.95 -17.91 0.37
CA SER A 37 -9.76 -18.71 0.70
C SER A 37 -8.74 -18.66 -0.44
N GLY A 38 -7.44 -18.65 -0.14
CA GLY A 38 -6.35 -18.68 -1.13
C GLY A 38 -5.62 -17.35 -1.37
N HIS A 39 -6.17 -16.19 -0.97
CA HIS A 39 -5.44 -14.91 -1.11
C HIS A 39 -4.18 -14.82 -0.25
N ARG A 40 -4.18 -15.46 0.92
CA ARG A 40 -2.98 -15.53 1.77
C ARG A 40 -1.86 -16.33 1.12
N GLU A 41 -2.21 -17.36 0.37
CA GLU A 41 -1.25 -18.21 -0.34
C GLU A 41 -0.65 -17.45 -1.52
N ALA A 42 -1.48 -16.79 -2.34
CA ALA A 42 -1.01 -15.91 -3.42
C ALA A 42 -0.12 -14.77 -2.90
N LEU A 43 -0.47 -14.16 -1.76
CA LEU A 43 0.37 -13.14 -1.12
C LEU A 43 1.71 -13.70 -0.64
N ALA A 44 1.71 -14.90 -0.06
CA ALA A 44 2.93 -15.56 0.41
C ALA A 44 3.85 -15.97 -0.75
N GLU A 45 3.29 -16.42 -1.88
CA GLU A 45 4.05 -16.69 -3.10
C GLU A 45 4.68 -15.42 -3.66
N GLU A 46 3.94 -14.32 -3.70
CA GLU A 46 4.46 -13.05 -4.20
C GLU A 46 5.55 -12.47 -3.28
N ILE A 47 5.40 -12.59 -1.96
CA ILE A 47 6.45 -12.21 -1.00
C ILE A 47 7.72 -13.04 -1.25
N LYS A 48 7.59 -14.36 -1.42
CA LYS A 48 8.74 -15.23 -1.72
C LYS A 48 9.46 -14.81 -2.99
N LYS A 49 8.72 -14.55 -4.08
CA LYS A 49 9.32 -14.04 -5.32
C LYS A 49 10.04 -12.71 -5.11
N TYR A 50 9.44 -11.81 -4.33
CA TYR A 50 10.03 -10.52 -4.03
C TYR A 50 11.33 -10.65 -3.22
N ASP A 51 11.36 -11.54 -2.21
CA ASP A 51 12.56 -11.82 -1.42
C ASP A 51 13.66 -12.48 -2.27
N GLU A 52 13.29 -13.41 -3.16
CA GLU A 52 14.19 -14.03 -4.14
C GLU A 52 14.79 -12.99 -5.10
N ASP A 53 13.96 -12.09 -5.65
CA ASP A 53 14.36 -11.02 -6.58
C ASP A 53 15.25 -9.96 -5.90
N LEU A 54 15.04 -9.68 -4.61
CA LEU A 54 15.88 -8.78 -3.82
C LEU A 54 17.14 -9.44 -3.26
N GLY A 55 17.32 -10.75 -3.45
CA GLY A 55 18.50 -11.48 -2.99
C GLY A 55 18.65 -11.52 -1.46
N TYR A 56 17.55 -11.38 -0.72
CA TYR A 56 17.55 -11.63 0.72
C TYR A 56 17.47 -13.15 0.95
N GLN A 57 18.64 -13.80 1.06
CA GLN A 57 18.78 -15.15 1.62
C GLN A 57 19.07 -15.09 3.12
#